data_AF-A0A2J6TPK1-F1
#
_entry.id   AF-A0A2J6TPK1-F1
#
_cell.length_a   1.000
_cell.length_b   1.000
_cell.length_c   1.000
_cell.angle_alpha   90.00
_cell.angle_beta   90.00
_cell.angle_gamma   90.00
#
_symmetry.space_group_name_H-M   'P 1'
#
loop_
_entity.id
_entity.type
_entity.pdbx_description
1 polymer ?
#
loop_
_entity_poly.entity_id
_entity_poly.type
_entity_poly.pdbx_seq_one_letter_code
_entity_poly.pdbx_strand_id
1 'polypeptide(L)'
;MTLPKGTIIATGAASGIGSGWLLTHLKSPQAKLYHTIYIIHPSAPGNLREILQNHAPSEHTYEILPLDLSNMSEIRLAATDFNRRVEKGELGKIKILLLIAGAMFLDPKTKDGVSFTDEGIESHMAVNYLSNYLLILLLLQSLEKKGSRIIAMGSTNHNPDFLSTQGSFHSKELKILFGDGGLEDLIKATEKVRTGDAFPASVRRYGRSKWCLIAFL
;
A
#
# COMPACT_ATOMS: atom_id res chain seq x y z
N MET A 1 -32.82 0.76 -5.16
CA MET A 1 -31.75 1.21 -4.24
C MET A 1 -31.13 2.45 -4.84
N THR A 2 -30.86 3.49 -4.05
CA THR A 2 -30.16 4.69 -4.53
C THR A 2 -28.70 4.35 -4.82
N LEU A 3 -28.18 4.80 -5.96
CA LEU A 3 -26.76 4.62 -6.31
C LEU A 3 -25.87 5.22 -5.21
N PRO A 4 -24.76 4.56 -4.80
CA PRO A 4 -23.83 5.13 -3.84
C PRO A 4 -23.32 6.52 -4.27
N LYS A 5 -23.04 7.40 -3.31
CA LYS A 5 -22.57 8.77 -3.54
C LYS A 5 -21.15 8.86 -4.14
N GLY A 6 -20.48 7.72 -4.29
CA GLY A 6 -19.11 7.60 -4.78
C GLY A 6 -18.47 6.28 -4.34
N THR A 7 -17.18 6.15 -4.64
CA THR A 7 -16.41 4.94 -4.37
C THR A 7 -15.25 5.23 -3.41
N ILE A 8 -15.02 4.33 -2.45
CA ILE A 8 -13.81 4.26 -1.64
C ILE A 8 -13.02 3.05 -2.14
N ILE A 9 -11.74 3.24 -2.45
CA ILE A 9 -10.82 2.14 -2.76
C ILE A 9 -9.84 2.04 -1.61
N ALA A 10 -9.75 0.88 -0.96
CA ALA A 10 -8.90 0.66 0.20
C ALA A 10 -8.02 -0.57 0.00
N THR A 11 -6.70 -0.38 0.01
CA THR A 11 -5.73 -1.48 0.06
C THR A 11 -5.45 -1.85 1.52
N GLY A 12 -5.27 -3.14 1.80
CA GLY A 12 -4.76 -3.57 3.11
C GLY A 12 -5.76 -3.50 4.27
N ALA A 13 -7.07 -3.55 3.99
CA ALA A 13 -8.12 -3.50 5.01
C ALA A 13 -8.24 -4.79 5.87
N ALA A 14 -7.51 -5.85 5.51
CA ALA A 14 -7.70 -7.20 6.04
C ALA A 14 -7.05 -7.47 7.41
N SER A 15 -6.10 -6.64 7.86
CA SER A 15 -5.30 -6.91 9.06
C SER A 15 -4.79 -5.63 9.73
N GLY A 16 -4.30 -5.75 10.97
CA GLY A 16 -3.62 -4.68 11.70
C GLY A 16 -4.38 -3.34 11.70
N ILE A 17 -3.67 -2.26 11.36
CA ILE A 17 -4.25 -0.90 11.24
C ILE A 17 -5.42 -0.88 10.25
N GLY A 18 -5.35 -1.65 9.17
CA GLY A 18 -6.42 -1.75 8.18
C GLY A 18 -7.72 -2.33 8.73
N SER A 19 -7.64 -3.37 9.55
CA SER A 19 -8.83 -3.93 10.24
C SER A 19 -9.43 -2.95 11.25
N GLY A 20 -8.60 -2.16 11.93
CA GLY A 20 -9.05 -1.07 12.80
C GLY A 20 -9.79 0.02 12.03
N TRP A 21 -9.25 0.45 10.88
CA TRP A 21 -9.94 1.37 9.99
C TRP A 21 -11.26 0.79 9.50
N LEU A 22 -11.28 -0.47 9.04
CA LEU A 22 -12.48 -1.14 8.54
C LEU A 22 -13.60 -1.14 9.59
N LEU A 23 -13.30 -1.54 10.84
CA LEU A 23 -14.28 -1.54 11.93
C LEU A 23 -14.86 -0.14 12.20
N THR A 24 -14.03 0.90 12.17
CA THR A 24 -14.50 2.29 12.34
C THR A 24 -15.32 2.74 11.14
N HIS A 25 -14.90 2.41 9.91
CA HIS A 25 -15.62 2.74 8.68
C HIS A 25 -17.02 2.11 8.67
N LEU A 26 -17.14 0.82 8.96
CA LEU A 26 -18.43 0.11 8.96
C LEU A 26 -19.44 0.66 10.00
N LYS A 27 -18.94 1.24 11.10
CA LYS A 27 -19.77 1.93 12.11
C LYS A 27 -20.16 3.36 11.72
N SER A 28 -19.50 3.93 10.72
CA SER A 28 -19.70 5.30 10.30
C SER A 28 -20.87 5.43 9.31
N PRO A 29 -21.57 6.58 9.26
CA PRO A 29 -22.57 6.82 8.22
C PRO A 29 -22.05 6.66 6.79
N GLN A 30 -20.73 6.86 6.59
CA GLN A 30 -20.07 6.79 5.30
C GLN A 30 -20.12 5.38 4.67
N ALA A 31 -20.13 4.31 5.47
CA ALA A 31 -20.25 2.95 4.96
C ALA A 31 -21.57 2.72 4.20
N LYS A 32 -22.65 3.41 4.57
CA LYS A 32 -23.94 3.35 3.86
C LYS A 32 -23.99 4.24 2.63
N LEU A 33 -23.12 5.25 2.55
CA LEU A 33 -23.13 6.26 1.49
C LEU A 33 -22.23 5.92 0.31
N TYR A 34 -21.14 5.18 0.55
CA TYR A 34 -20.12 4.91 -0.46
C TYR A 34 -19.95 3.41 -0.70
N HIS A 35 -19.81 3.05 -1.98
CA HIS A 35 -19.37 1.72 -2.36
C HIS A 35 -17.90 1.57 -1.97
N THR A 36 -17.51 0.46 -1.34
CA THR A 36 -16.10 0.24 -0.96
C THR A 36 -15.49 -0.96 -1.69
N ILE A 37 -14.38 -0.72 -2.38
CA ILE A 37 -13.56 -1.75 -3.02
C ILE A 37 -12.41 -2.07 -2.07
N TYR A 38 -12.44 -3.27 -1.48
CA TYR A 38 -11.40 -3.77 -0.60
C TYR A 38 -10.37 -4.57 -1.40
N ILE A 39 -9.21 -3.99 -1.61
CA ILE A 39 -8.08 -4.63 -2.30
C ILE A 39 -7.27 -5.42 -1.27
N ILE A 40 -7.17 -6.73 -1.46
CA ILE A 40 -6.44 -7.64 -0.58
C ILE A 40 -5.50 -8.55 -1.34
N HIS A 41 -4.37 -8.89 -0.72
CA HIS A 41 -3.48 -9.88 -1.27
C HIS A 41 -4.16 -11.27 -1.27
N PRO A 42 -4.20 -12.01 -2.40
CA PRO A 42 -4.93 -13.28 -2.52
C PRO A 42 -4.54 -14.32 -1.46
N SER A 43 -3.25 -14.41 -1.14
CA SER A 43 -2.72 -15.36 -0.15
C SER A 43 -2.76 -14.85 1.30
N ALA A 44 -3.23 -13.62 1.54
CA ALA A 44 -3.30 -13.04 2.88
C ALA A 44 -4.64 -12.29 3.09
N PRO A 45 -5.79 -13.00 3.03
CA PRO A 45 -7.10 -12.37 3.11
C PRO A 45 -7.45 -11.85 4.52
N GLY A 46 -6.67 -12.20 5.53
CA GLY A 46 -6.87 -11.80 6.93
C GLY A 46 -8.30 -12.07 7.41
N ASN A 47 -8.82 -11.18 8.25
CA ASN A 47 -10.16 -11.32 8.84
C ASN A 47 -11.20 -10.46 8.11
N LEU A 48 -10.91 -10.00 6.88
CA LEU A 48 -11.78 -9.06 6.15
C LEU A 48 -13.22 -9.58 6.03
N ARG A 49 -13.38 -10.84 5.59
CA ARG A 49 -14.70 -11.45 5.38
C ARG A 49 -15.48 -11.58 6.68
N GLU A 50 -14.82 -12.03 7.75
CA GLU A 50 -15.43 -12.15 9.07
C GLU A 50 -15.90 -10.78 9.60
N ILE A 51 -15.05 -9.75 9.48
CA ILE A 51 -15.41 -8.39 9.91
C ILE A 51 -16.60 -7.86 9.11
N LEU A 52 -16.60 -8.04 7.78
CA LEU A 52 -17.71 -7.61 6.92
C LEU A 52 -19.00 -8.36 7.27
N GLN A 53 -18.94 -9.67 7.50
CA GLN A 53 -20.10 -10.48 7.87
C GLN A 53 -20.70 -10.05 9.22
N ASN A 54 -19.86 -9.73 10.21
CA ASN A 54 -20.30 -9.45 11.57
C ASN A 54 -20.64 -7.97 11.82
N HIS A 55 -20.10 -7.05 11.02
CA HIS A 55 -20.16 -5.61 11.32
C HIS A 55 -20.64 -4.72 10.18
N ALA A 56 -20.74 -5.22 8.93
CA ALA A 56 -21.23 -4.37 7.85
C ALA A 56 -22.73 -4.09 8.01
N PRO A 57 -23.17 -2.82 7.93
CA PRO A 57 -24.59 -2.52 7.88
C PRO A 57 -25.20 -3.08 6.58
N SER A 58 -26.48 -3.42 6.59
CA SER A 58 -27.15 -4.05 5.44
C SER A 58 -27.14 -3.19 4.17
N GLU A 59 -27.01 -1.87 4.32
CA GLU A 59 -26.90 -0.92 3.21
C GLU A 59 -25.47 -0.75 2.68
N HIS A 60 -24.46 -1.33 3.35
CA HIS A 60 -23.08 -1.26 2.88
C HIS A 60 -22.91 -2.08 1.61
N THR A 61 -22.56 -1.41 0.52
CA THR A 61 -22.22 -2.06 -0.74
C THR A 61 -20.70 -2.13 -0.87
N TYR A 62 -20.18 -3.29 -1.23
CA TYR A 62 -18.74 -3.49 -1.36
C TYR A 62 -18.39 -4.59 -2.34
N GLU A 63 -17.14 -4.61 -2.76
CA GLU A 63 -16.51 -5.73 -3.45
C GLU A 63 -15.13 -6.00 -2.82
N ILE A 64 -14.70 -7.26 -2.89
CA ILE A 64 -13.37 -7.67 -2.48
C ILE A 64 -12.60 -8.02 -3.75
N LEU A 65 -11.52 -7.28 -4.02
CA LEU A 65 -10.64 -7.52 -5.15
C LEU A 65 -9.35 -8.20 -4.66
N PRO A 66 -9.13 -9.48 -4.99
CA PRO A 66 -7.83 -10.11 -4.86
C PRO A 66 -6.85 -9.46 -5.85
N LEU A 67 -5.76 -8.89 -5.35
CA LEU A 67 -4.72 -8.23 -6.16
C LEU A 67 -3.38 -8.34 -5.43
N ASP A 68 -2.35 -8.83 -6.11
CA ASP A 68 -0.98 -8.73 -5.58
C ASP A 68 -0.36 -7.39 -5.98
N LEU A 69 -0.05 -6.57 -4.97
CA LEU A 69 0.58 -5.27 -5.17
C LEU A 69 2.06 -5.37 -5.56
N SER A 70 2.64 -6.57 -5.55
CA SER A 70 3.98 -6.81 -6.11
C SER A 70 3.94 -6.90 -7.65
N ASN A 71 2.78 -7.20 -8.24
CA ASN A 71 2.62 -7.39 -9.67
C ASN A 71 2.07 -6.13 -10.36
N MET A 72 2.94 -5.42 -11.09
CA MET A 72 2.58 -4.15 -11.72
C MET A 72 1.58 -4.30 -12.86
N SER A 73 1.54 -5.47 -13.51
CA SER A 73 0.61 -5.75 -14.60
C SER A 73 -0.81 -5.92 -14.07
N GLU A 74 -1.00 -6.64 -12.96
CA GLU A 74 -2.31 -6.77 -12.32
C GLU A 74 -2.85 -5.40 -11.85
N ILE A 75 -1.98 -4.54 -11.30
CA ILE A 75 -2.36 -3.18 -10.89
C ILE A 75 -2.89 -2.38 -12.08
N ARG A 76 -2.22 -2.45 -13.24
CA ARG A 76 -2.67 -1.76 -14.46
C ARG A 76 -4.02 -2.28 -14.95
N LEU A 77 -4.24 -3.60 -14.90
CA LEU A 77 -5.50 -4.22 -15.28
C LEU A 77 -6.64 -3.76 -14.34
N ALA A 78 -6.41 -3.82 -13.03
CA ALA A 78 -7.38 -3.35 -12.03
C ALA A 78 -7.73 -1.87 -12.22
N ALA A 79 -6.73 -1.00 -12.39
CA ALA A 79 -6.97 0.42 -12.60
C ALA A 79 -7.70 0.71 -13.93
N THR A 80 -7.40 -0.04 -14.98
CA THR A 80 -8.11 0.04 -16.27
C THR A 80 -9.59 -0.31 -16.10
N ASP A 81 -9.89 -1.41 -15.40
CA ASP A 81 -11.28 -1.80 -15.13
C ASP A 81 -12.02 -0.76 -14.27
N PHE A 82 -11.40 -0.26 -13.20
CA PHE A 82 -12.00 0.78 -12.37
C PHE A 82 -12.32 2.06 -13.16
N ASN A 83 -11.36 2.53 -13.98
CA ASN A 83 -11.56 3.70 -14.81
C ASN A 83 -12.72 3.49 -15.81
N ARG A 84 -12.76 2.33 -16.48
CA ARG A 84 -13.83 1.96 -17.39
C ARG A 84 -15.19 1.92 -16.69
N ARG A 85 -15.27 1.33 -15.49
CA ARG A 85 -16.52 1.25 -14.70
C ARG A 85 -17.00 2.63 -14.25
N VAL A 86 -16.07 3.52 -13.87
CA VAL A 86 -16.39 4.92 -13.53
C VAL A 86 -16.88 5.69 -14.75
N GLU A 87 -16.23 5.53 -15.91
CA GLU A 87 -16.63 6.18 -17.16
C GLU A 87 -18.04 5.75 -17.60
N LYS A 88 -18.36 4.46 -17.49
CA LYS A 88 -19.69 3.92 -17.81
C LYS A 88 -20.77 4.21 -16.77
N GLY A 89 -20.41 4.81 -15.63
CA GLY A 89 -21.35 5.04 -14.51
C GLY A 89 -21.71 3.78 -13.71
N GLU A 90 -21.00 2.67 -13.92
CA GLU A 90 -21.12 1.43 -13.15
C GLU A 90 -20.52 1.58 -11.74
N LEU A 91 -19.51 2.45 -11.60
CA LEU A 91 -18.95 2.89 -10.32
C LEU A 91 -19.11 4.41 -10.16
N GLY A 92 -19.41 4.86 -8.95
CA GLY A 92 -19.32 6.29 -8.63
C GLY A 92 -17.87 6.78 -8.68
N LYS A 93 -17.67 8.08 -8.94
CA LYS A 93 -16.34 8.71 -8.87
C LYS A 93 -15.66 8.38 -7.54
N ILE A 94 -14.34 8.23 -7.59
CA ILE A 94 -13.53 7.85 -6.43
C ILE A 94 -13.44 9.06 -5.49
N LYS A 95 -13.90 8.87 -4.26
CA LYS A 95 -13.92 9.88 -3.19
C LYS A 95 -12.72 9.72 -2.28
N ILE A 96 -12.32 8.49 -2.00
CA ILE A 96 -11.18 8.19 -1.15
C ILE A 96 -10.37 7.08 -1.80
N LEU A 97 -9.09 7.33 -2.02
CA LEU A 97 -8.10 6.31 -2.31
C LEU A 97 -7.24 6.12 -1.04
N LEU A 98 -7.44 5.00 -0.36
CA LEU A 98 -6.84 4.68 0.92
C LEU A 98 -5.80 3.58 0.76
N LEU A 99 -4.54 3.97 0.88
CA LEU A 99 -3.36 3.16 0.58
C LEU A 99 -2.71 2.68 1.88
N ILE A 100 -3.39 1.75 2.57
CA ILE A 100 -2.91 1.21 3.87
C ILE A 100 -1.95 0.05 3.68
N ALA A 101 -2.11 -0.74 2.61
CA ALA A 101 -1.29 -1.92 2.38
C ALA A 101 0.20 -1.57 2.44
N GLY A 102 0.92 -2.36 3.23
CA GLY A 102 2.35 -2.34 3.29
C GLY A 102 2.88 -3.61 3.93
N ALA A 103 4.07 -4.01 3.52
CA ALA A 103 4.72 -5.23 3.95
C ALA A 103 6.19 -4.98 4.27
N MET A 104 6.69 -5.72 5.25
CA MET A 104 8.12 -5.86 5.52
C MET A 104 8.54 -7.26 5.07
N PHE A 105 9.58 -7.31 4.25
CA PHE A 105 10.12 -8.53 3.66
C PHE A 105 11.49 -8.83 4.25
N LEU A 106 11.70 -10.08 4.60
CA LEU A 106 13.00 -10.60 5.02
C LEU A 106 13.12 -12.00 4.44
N ASP A 107 13.89 -12.16 3.36
CA ASP A 107 14.13 -13.48 2.79
C ASP A 107 15.19 -14.22 3.62
N PRO A 108 14.85 -15.30 4.34
CA PRO A 108 15.83 -16.04 5.14
C PRO A 108 16.85 -16.80 4.27
N LYS A 109 16.63 -16.90 2.96
CA LYS A 109 17.52 -17.59 2.02
C LYS A 109 18.64 -16.68 1.49
N THR A 110 18.52 -15.36 1.65
CA THR A 110 19.54 -14.40 1.20
C THR A 110 20.36 -13.91 2.40
N LYS A 111 21.67 -13.67 2.19
CA LYS A 111 22.56 -13.23 3.27
C LYS A 111 22.23 -11.84 3.79
N ASP A 112 21.59 -11.03 2.96
CA ASP A 112 21.24 -9.64 3.20
C ASP A 112 19.72 -9.43 3.36
N GLY A 113 18.94 -10.50 3.37
CA GLY A 113 17.50 -10.47 3.60
C GLY A 113 16.67 -9.88 2.47
N VAL A 114 17.28 -9.57 1.33
CA VAL A 114 16.60 -8.97 0.17
C VAL A 114 15.66 -9.97 -0.49
N SER A 115 14.55 -9.47 -1.02
CA SER A 115 13.68 -10.20 -1.93
C SER A 115 13.33 -9.30 -3.12
N PHE A 116 13.01 -9.92 -4.24
CA PHE A 116 12.64 -9.24 -5.48
C PHE A 116 11.32 -9.79 -6.01
N THR A 117 10.57 -8.96 -6.73
CA THR A 117 9.45 -9.40 -7.56
C THR A 117 9.93 -10.13 -8.81
N ASP A 118 9.02 -10.75 -9.55
CA ASP A 118 9.34 -11.41 -10.82
C ASP A 118 9.89 -10.43 -11.87
N GLU A 119 9.55 -9.14 -11.76
CA GLU A 119 10.10 -8.07 -12.60
C GLU A 119 11.47 -7.54 -12.13
N GLY A 120 12.05 -8.14 -11.09
CA GLY A 120 13.38 -7.77 -10.58
C GLY A 120 13.41 -6.47 -9.76
N ILE A 121 12.26 -6.07 -9.19
CA ILE A 121 12.14 -4.90 -8.32
C ILE A 121 12.25 -5.34 -6.87
N GLU A 122 13.04 -4.64 -6.06
CA GLU A 122 13.09 -4.88 -4.61
C GLU A 122 11.67 -4.84 -3.99
N SER A 123 11.32 -5.87 -3.22
CA SER A 123 9.92 -6.12 -2.84
C SER A 123 9.29 -5.00 -1.99
N HIS A 124 10.04 -4.33 -1.11
CA HIS A 124 9.51 -3.19 -0.37
C HIS A 124 9.22 -2.02 -1.32
N MET A 125 10.12 -1.74 -2.25
CA MET A 125 9.91 -0.70 -3.27
C MET A 125 8.71 -1.01 -4.16
N ALA A 126 8.55 -2.26 -4.59
CA ALA A 126 7.39 -2.70 -5.36
C ALA A 126 6.08 -2.49 -4.58
N VAL A 127 5.97 -3.09 -3.39
CA VAL A 127 4.70 -3.15 -2.65
C VAL A 127 4.37 -1.86 -1.90
N ASN A 128 5.35 -1.22 -1.25
CA ASN A 128 5.07 -0.07 -0.39
C ASN A 128 5.09 1.25 -1.14
N TYR A 129 5.80 1.36 -2.27
CA TYR A 129 5.93 2.62 -3.01
C TYR A 129 5.35 2.54 -4.42
N LEU A 130 5.94 1.73 -5.31
CA LEU A 130 5.63 1.77 -6.74
C LEU A 130 4.19 1.34 -7.04
N SER A 131 3.65 0.37 -6.31
CA SER A 131 2.25 -0.05 -6.45
C SER A 131 1.28 1.11 -6.15
N ASN A 132 1.53 1.84 -5.07
CA ASN A 132 0.74 2.96 -4.58
C ASN A 132 0.87 4.15 -5.53
N TYR A 133 2.10 4.48 -5.94
CA TYR A 133 2.40 5.50 -6.94
C TYR A 133 1.64 5.22 -8.25
N LEU A 134 1.71 3.98 -8.75
CA LEU A 134 1.06 3.58 -9.98
C LEU A 134 -0.47 3.64 -9.88
N LEU A 135 -1.06 3.14 -8.78
CA LEU A 135 -2.49 3.25 -8.51
C LEU A 135 -2.96 4.70 -8.49
N ILE A 136 -2.23 5.59 -7.81
CA ILE A 136 -2.55 7.01 -7.74
C ILE A 136 -2.61 7.58 -9.15
N LEU A 137 -1.52 7.48 -9.91
CA LEU A 137 -1.44 8.08 -11.24
C LEU A 137 -2.51 7.57 -12.20
N LEU A 138 -2.75 6.25 -12.21
CA LEU A 138 -3.73 5.64 -13.10
C LEU A 138 -5.17 6.01 -12.73
N LEU A 139 -5.46 6.26 -11.45
CA LEU A 139 -6.82 6.54 -10.97
C LEU A 139 -7.13 8.03 -10.82
N LEU A 140 -6.16 8.94 -11.02
CA LEU A 140 -6.38 10.39 -10.97
C LEU A 140 -7.58 10.85 -11.82
N GLN A 141 -7.75 10.28 -13.02
CA GLN A 141 -8.88 10.62 -13.91
C GLN A 141 -10.26 10.22 -13.38
N SER A 142 -10.30 9.26 -12.45
CA SER A 142 -11.53 8.74 -11.84
C SER A 142 -11.81 9.31 -10.46
N LEU A 143 -10.90 10.10 -9.91
CA LEU A 143 -11.15 10.88 -8.70
C LEU A 143 -12.24 11.93 -8.94
N GLU A 144 -13.04 12.19 -7.91
CA GLU A 144 -13.91 13.37 -7.92
C GLU A 144 -13.08 14.65 -7.86
N LYS A 145 -13.37 15.61 -8.74
CA LYS A 145 -12.60 16.88 -8.85
C LYS A 145 -12.57 17.71 -7.56
N LYS A 146 -13.61 17.62 -6.72
CA LYS A 146 -13.73 18.41 -5.48
C LYS A 146 -14.05 17.48 -4.34
N GLY A 147 -13.23 17.52 -3.28
CA GLY A 147 -13.48 16.78 -2.05
C GLY A 147 -13.00 15.33 -2.05
N SER A 148 -12.38 14.85 -3.13
CA SER A 148 -11.65 13.57 -3.09
C SER A 148 -10.37 13.69 -2.26
N ARG A 149 -9.93 12.58 -1.68
CA ARG A 149 -8.69 12.50 -0.90
C ARG A 149 -7.90 11.24 -1.26
N ILE A 150 -6.58 11.39 -1.35
CA ILE A 150 -5.64 10.28 -1.35
C ILE A 150 -5.01 10.25 0.05
N ILE A 151 -5.04 9.10 0.70
CA ILE A 151 -4.49 8.91 2.04
C ILE A 151 -3.57 7.69 1.97
N ALA A 152 -2.30 7.85 2.33
CA ALA A 152 -1.38 6.72 2.36
C ALA A 152 -0.71 6.52 3.72
N MET A 153 -0.40 5.27 4.02
CA MET A 153 0.21 4.87 5.27
C MET A 153 1.74 4.98 5.21
N GLY A 154 2.26 6.03 5.85
CA GLY A 154 3.68 6.17 6.14
C GLY A 154 4.16 5.26 7.27
N SER A 155 5.40 5.46 7.72
CA SER A 155 5.95 4.77 8.90
C SER A 155 7.10 5.58 9.47
N THR A 156 7.19 5.74 10.79
CA THR A 156 8.34 6.41 11.45
C THR A 156 9.68 5.75 11.14
N ASN A 157 9.69 4.50 10.65
CA ASN A 157 10.88 3.81 10.17
C ASN A 157 11.55 4.51 8.97
N HIS A 158 10.89 5.46 8.31
CA HIS A 158 11.54 6.30 7.31
C HIS A 158 12.59 7.25 7.91
N ASN A 159 12.51 7.54 9.22
CA ASN A 159 13.39 8.48 9.89
C ASN A 159 14.63 7.76 10.46
N PRO A 160 15.85 8.04 9.93
CA PRO A 160 17.08 7.43 10.42
C PRO A 160 17.39 7.74 11.89
N ASP A 161 16.96 8.89 12.40
CA ASP A 161 17.20 9.25 13.81
C ASP A 161 16.30 8.46 14.76
N PHE A 162 15.04 8.21 14.37
CA PHE A 162 14.16 7.31 15.11
C PHE A 162 14.75 5.90 15.20
N LEU A 163 15.27 5.37 14.09
CA LEU A 163 15.81 4.01 14.03
C LEU A 163 17.26 3.87 14.51
N SER A 164 18.00 4.96 14.68
CA SER A 164 19.33 4.92 15.30
C SER A 164 19.28 4.40 16.74
N THR A 165 18.18 4.67 17.45
CA THR A 165 17.92 4.13 18.80
C THR A 165 17.54 2.64 18.81
N GLN A 166 17.25 2.06 17.64
CA GLN A 166 16.81 0.67 17.45
C GLN A 166 17.91 -0.21 16.82
N GLY A 167 19.16 0.27 16.75
CA GLY A 167 20.31 -0.48 16.22
C GLY A 167 20.33 -0.67 14.69
N SER A 168 19.31 -0.17 13.97
CA SER A 168 19.22 -0.33 12.51
C SER A 168 20.08 0.66 11.72
N PHE A 169 20.54 1.73 12.36
CA PHE A 169 21.43 2.74 11.78
C PHE A 169 22.60 2.99 12.73
N HIS A 170 23.78 2.49 12.39
CA HIS A 170 24.98 2.60 13.23
C HIS A 170 26.13 3.38 12.57
N SER A 171 25.94 3.90 11.36
CA SER A 171 26.92 4.74 10.67
C SER A 171 26.23 5.88 9.91
N LYS A 172 26.97 6.92 9.54
CA LYS A 172 26.44 8.06 8.77
C LYS A 172 26.00 7.62 7.37
N GLU A 173 26.73 6.69 6.77
CA GLU A 173 26.46 6.15 5.44
C GLU A 173 25.13 5.40 5.40
N LEU A 174 24.80 4.66 6.46
CA LEU A 174 23.51 3.97 6.55
C LEU A 174 22.32 4.94 6.65
N LYS A 175 22.54 6.17 7.14
CA LYS A 175 21.51 7.22 7.20
C LYS A 175 21.24 7.87 5.83
N ILE A 176 22.09 7.60 4.83
CA ILE A 176 21.87 8.09 3.46
C ILE A 176 20.65 7.34 2.89
N LEU A 177 19.69 8.12 2.43
CA LEU A 177 18.43 7.64 1.90
C LEU A 177 18.56 7.19 0.44
N PHE A 178 19.23 7.99 -0.39
CA PHE A 178 19.55 7.69 -1.78
C PHE A 178 21.07 7.72 -1.94
N GLY A 179 21.64 6.61 -2.42
CA GLY A 179 23.05 6.57 -2.82
C GLY A 179 23.30 7.35 -4.10
N ASP A 180 24.52 7.27 -4.63
CA ASP A 180 24.90 7.94 -5.87
C ASP A 180 24.08 7.46 -7.09
N GLY A 181 23.55 6.24 -7.05
CA GLY A 181 22.64 5.68 -8.07
C GLY A 181 21.19 6.13 -7.90
N GLY A 182 20.86 6.92 -6.87
CA GLY A 182 19.52 7.48 -6.68
C GLY A 182 18.47 6.41 -6.39
N LEU A 183 17.32 6.50 -7.08
CA LEU A 183 16.22 5.53 -6.93
C LEU A 183 16.61 4.12 -7.41
N GLU A 184 17.53 4.03 -8.38
CA GLU A 184 17.99 2.76 -8.95
C GLU A 184 18.64 1.87 -7.87
N ASP A 185 19.37 2.47 -6.94
CA ASP A 185 19.98 1.76 -5.81
C ASP A 185 18.93 1.09 -4.91
N LEU A 186 17.75 1.70 -4.79
CA LEU A 186 16.65 1.14 -4.01
C LEU A 186 15.95 0.02 -4.77
N ILE A 187 15.72 0.19 -6.07
CA ILE A 187 15.07 -0.81 -6.92
C ILE A 187 15.92 -2.08 -7.04
N LYS A 188 17.25 -1.92 -7.14
CA LYS A 188 18.21 -3.02 -7.28
C LYS A 188 18.81 -3.50 -5.95
N ALA A 189 18.46 -2.86 -4.84
CA ALA A 189 19.01 -3.14 -3.52
C ALA A 189 20.54 -3.19 -3.47
N THR A 190 21.23 -2.18 -4.02
CA THR A 190 22.70 -2.16 -4.18
C THR A 190 23.48 -1.97 -2.87
N GLU A 191 22.79 -1.80 -1.74
CA GLU A 191 23.37 -1.65 -0.42
C GLU A 191 24.23 -2.86 -0.03
N LYS A 192 25.47 -2.59 0.41
CA LYS A 192 26.34 -3.64 0.97
C LYS A 192 25.91 -3.96 2.40
N VAL A 193 25.42 -5.18 2.62
CA VAL A 193 24.98 -5.66 3.94
C VAL A 193 26.03 -6.58 4.56
N ARG A 194 26.36 -6.32 5.82
CA ARG A 194 27.31 -7.15 6.60
C ARG A 194 26.64 -8.46 7.00
N THR A 195 27.43 -9.52 7.16
CA THR A 195 26.94 -10.79 7.72
C THR A 195 26.31 -10.54 9.09
N GLY A 196 25.06 -10.98 9.28
CA GLY A 196 24.28 -10.77 10.51
C GLY A 196 23.38 -9.53 10.48
N ASP A 197 23.53 -8.63 9.51
CA ASP A 197 22.77 -7.36 9.44
C ASP A 197 21.54 -7.44 8.50
N ALA A 198 21.10 -8.64 8.09
CA ALA A 198 19.97 -8.81 7.18
C ALA A 198 18.67 -8.16 7.69
N PHE A 199 18.35 -8.34 8.98
CA PHE A 199 17.17 -7.71 9.58
C PHE A 199 17.27 -6.18 9.64
N PRO A 200 18.34 -5.59 10.22
CA PRO A 200 18.58 -4.14 10.12
C PRO A 200 18.48 -3.59 8.69
N ALA A 201 19.05 -4.28 7.70
CA ALA A 201 19.00 -3.87 6.29
C ALA A 201 17.57 -3.89 5.75
N SER A 202 16.79 -4.94 6.04
CA SER A 202 15.37 -5.00 5.70
C SER A 202 14.57 -3.84 6.31
N VAL A 203 14.80 -3.53 7.60
CA VAL A 203 14.15 -2.39 8.28
C VAL A 203 14.48 -1.07 7.58
N ARG A 204 15.74 -0.88 7.15
CA ARG A 204 16.15 0.29 6.36
C ARG A 204 15.41 0.34 5.03
N ARG A 205 15.46 -0.72 4.20
CA ARG A 205 14.77 -0.78 2.90
C ARG A 205 13.27 -0.50 3.03
N TYR A 206 12.61 -1.10 4.03
CA TYR A 206 11.23 -0.80 4.39
C TYR A 206 11.03 0.69 4.68
N GLY A 207 11.84 1.27 5.56
CA GLY A 207 11.79 2.69 5.88
C GLY A 207 11.95 3.60 4.67
N ARG A 208 12.92 3.29 3.78
CA ARG A 208 13.15 4.04 2.54
C ARG A 208 11.96 3.96 1.58
N SER A 209 11.34 2.78 1.43
CA SER A 209 10.13 2.63 0.61
C SER A 209 8.96 3.46 1.14
N LYS A 210 8.79 3.54 2.47
CA LYS A 210 7.77 4.39 3.12
C LYS A 210 8.10 5.88 2.97
N TRP A 211 9.38 6.26 3.00
CA TRP A 211 9.78 7.63 2.69
C TRP A 211 9.39 8.04 1.27
N CYS A 212 9.68 7.19 0.28
CA CYS A 212 9.38 7.49 -1.12
C CYS A 212 7.89 7.77 -1.35
N LEU A 213 7.02 7.01 -0.67
CA LEU A 213 5.59 7.23 -0.71
C LEU A 213 5.18 8.58 -0.11
N ILE A 214 5.77 8.97 1.02
CA ILE A 214 5.49 10.27 1.67
C ILE A 214 5.99 11.42 0.81
N ALA A 215 7.19 11.32 0.23
CA ALA A 215 7.77 12.37 -0.59
C ALA A 215 7.03 12.59 -1.92
N PHE A 216 6.28 11.59 -2.38
CA PHE A 216 5.45 11.70 -3.59
C PHE A 216 4.10 12.40 -3.36
N LEU A 217 3.52 12.28 -2.15
CA LEU A 217 2.20 12.82 -1.80
C LEU A 217 2.25 14.31 -1.42
#